data_AF-A0A847D540-F1
#
_entry.id   AF-A0A847D540-F1
#
_cell.length_a   1.000
_cell.length_b   1.000
_cell.length_c   1.000
_cell.angle_alpha   90.00
_cell.angle_beta   90.00
_cell.angle_gamma   90.00
#
_symmetry.space_group_name_H-M   'P 1'
#
loop_
_entity.id
_entity.type
_entity.pdbx_description
1 polymer ?
#
loop_
_entity_poly.entity_id
_entity_poly.type
_entity_poly.pdbx_seq_one_letter_code
_entity_poly.pdbx_strand_id
1 'polypeptide(L)'
;MTEKLQAIVTDIESRQTSIGIEFGSTRIKAVLIDSRFAPIASGSYEWENQLVEGIWTYSLDQIWKGLQTSYAELTREVKEKYG
;
A
#
# COMPACT_ATOMS: atom_id res chain seq x y z
N MET A 1 8.58 -0.52 -24.97
CA MET A 1 7.58 -0.46 -23.88
C MET A 1 6.41 -1.36 -24.29
N THR A 2 5.92 -2.24 -23.42
CA THR A 2 4.73 -3.06 -23.75
C THR A 2 3.46 -2.21 -23.67
N GLU A 3 2.42 -2.53 -24.45
CA GLU A 3 1.12 -1.82 -24.39
C GLU A 3 0.55 -1.78 -22.97
N LYS A 4 0.73 -2.86 -22.20
CA LYS A 4 0.32 -2.93 -20.80
C LYS A 4 1.01 -1.86 -19.94
N LEU A 5 2.31 -1.65 -20.12
CA LEU A 5 3.08 -0.67 -19.34
C LEU A 5 2.65 0.76 -19.68
N GLN A 6 2.42 1.05 -20.96
CA GLN A 6 1.92 2.36 -21.38
C GLN A 6 0.55 2.68 -20.78
N ALA A 7 -0.36 1.69 -20.76
CA ALA A 7 -1.68 1.86 -20.14
C ALA A 7 -1.58 2.20 -18.64
N ILE A 8 -0.68 1.54 -17.90
CA ILE A 8 -0.49 1.81 -16.47
C ILE A 8 0.03 3.23 -16.23
N VAL A 9 1.00 3.70 -17.03
CA VAL A 9 1.52 5.07 -16.92
C VAL A 9 0.42 6.09 -17.18
N THR A 10 -0.39 5.89 -18.22
CA THR A 10 -1.54 6.76 -18.52
C THR A 10 -2.53 6.79 -17.35
N ASP A 11 -2.87 5.65 -16.74
CA ASP A 11 -3.78 5.59 -15.60
C ASP A 11 -3.24 6.37 -14.38
N ILE A 12 -1.92 6.33 -14.14
CA ILE A 12 -1.26 7.08 -13.06
C ILE A 12 -1.35 8.59 -13.35
N GLU A 13 -0.95 9.04 -14.53
CA GLU A 13 -0.93 10.47 -14.92
C GLU A 13 -2.32 11.09 -14.99
N SER A 14 -3.31 10.30 -15.42
CA SER A 14 -4.71 10.72 -15.55
C SER A 14 -5.53 10.57 -14.27
N ARG A 15 -4.92 10.11 -13.16
CA ARG A 15 -5.58 9.88 -11.86
C ARG A 15 -6.73 8.85 -11.92
N GLN A 16 -6.58 7.81 -12.74
CA GLN A 16 -7.53 6.71 -12.87
C GLN A 16 -7.18 5.50 -11.99
N THR A 17 -6.11 5.58 -11.22
CA THR A 17 -5.73 4.56 -10.25
C THR A 17 -6.49 4.70 -8.93
N SER A 18 -6.53 3.63 -8.14
CA SER A 18 -7.12 3.64 -6.80
C SER A 18 -6.17 3.00 -5.78
N ILE A 19 -6.14 3.54 -4.56
CA ILE A 19 -5.35 2.99 -3.45
C ILE A 19 -6.28 2.29 -2.46
N GLY A 20 -5.99 1.03 -2.16
CA GLY A 20 -6.57 0.30 -1.04
C GLY A 20 -5.57 0.21 0.11
N ILE A 21 -6.05 0.39 1.35
CA ILE A 21 -5.23 0.23 2.57
C ILE A 21 -5.95 -0.72 3.53
N GLU A 22 -5.23 -1.73 4.02
CA GLU A 22 -5.75 -2.77 4.91
C GLU A 22 -4.91 -2.85 6.17
N PHE A 23 -5.56 -2.87 7.35
CA PHE A 23 -4.95 -3.11 8.65
C PHE A 23 -5.26 -4.55 9.07
N GLY A 24 -4.45 -5.50 8.60
CA GLY A 24 -4.57 -6.91 8.95
C GLY A 24 -3.95 -7.22 10.32
N SER A 25 -4.11 -8.46 10.80
CA SER A 25 -3.60 -8.89 12.11
C SER A 25 -2.07 -9.04 12.19
N THR A 26 -1.39 -9.20 11.06
CA THR A 26 0.07 -9.39 11.01
C THR A 26 0.77 -8.35 10.13
N ARG A 27 0.01 -7.51 9.43
CA ARG A 27 0.56 -6.47 8.56
C ARG A 27 -0.45 -5.38 8.23
N ILE A 28 0.07 -4.19 8.01
CA ILE A 28 -0.61 -3.12 7.28
C ILE A 28 -0.15 -3.20 5.82
N LYS A 29 -1.07 -3.07 4.87
CA LYS A 29 -0.77 -3.09 3.43
C LYS A 29 -1.36 -1.86 2.76
N ALA A 30 -0.64 -1.30 1.80
CA ALA A 30 -1.16 -0.37 0.82
C ALA A 30 -0.98 -0.98 -0.58
N VAL A 31 -2.01 -0.90 -1.43
CA VAL A 31 -1.99 -1.45 -2.80
C VAL A 31 -2.57 -0.42 -3.76
N LEU A 32 -1.84 -0.15 -4.84
CA LEU A 32 -2.30 0.67 -5.96
C LEU A 32 -2.82 -0.26 -7.06
N ILE A 33 -4.02 0.01 -7.56
CA ILE A 33 -4.62 -0.72 -8.68
C ILE A 33 -4.80 0.20 -9.90
N ASP A 34 -4.67 -0.38 -11.10
CA ASP A 34 -4.98 0.27 -12.38
C ASP A 34 -6.50 0.30 -12.66
N SER A 35 -6.89 0.96 -13.75
CA SER A 35 -8.30 1.08 -14.17
C SER A 35 -8.96 -0.26 -14.53
N ARG A 36 -8.17 -1.33 -14.66
CA ARG A 36 -8.62 -2.70 -14.92
C ARG A 36 -8.58 -3.56 -13.65
N PHE A 37 -8.44 -2.94 -12.49
CA PHE A 37 -8.41 -3.57 -11.18
C PHE A 37 -7.19 -4.49 -10.95
N ALA A 38 -6.12 -4.33 -11.74
CA ALA A 38 -4.89 -5.08 -11.54
C ALA A 38 -3.99 -4.35 -10.53
N PRO A 39 -3.42 -5.05 -9.52
CA PRO A 39 -2.38 -4.48 -8.67
C PRO A 39 -1.14 -4.09 -9.48
N ILE A 40 -0.65 -2.87 -9.30
CA ILE A 40 0.52 -2.33 -10.02
C ILE A 40 1.68 -1.95 -9.09
N ALA A 41 1.38 -1.58 -7.84
CA ALA A 41 2.36 -1.33 -6.79
C ALA A 41 1.76 -1.63 -5.42
N SER A 42 2.62 -1.86 -4.44
CA SER A 42 2.27 -2.22 -3.08
C SER A 42 3.35 -1.80 -2.09
N GLY A 43 2.96 -1.66 -0.84
CA GLY A 43 3.88 -1.47 0.27
C GLY A 43 3.28 -2.07 1.53
N SER A 44 4.12 -2.42 2.50
CA SER A 44 3.64 -3.11 3.70
C SER A 44 4.47 -2.81 4.93
N TYR A 45 3.85 -3.00 6.09
CA TYR A 45 4.50 -2.91 7.37
C TYR A 45 4.07 -4.09 8.23
N GLU A 46 5.02 -4.92 8.64
CA GLU A 46 4.75 -6.01 9.57
C GLU A 46 4.61 -5.45 10.99
N TRP A 47 3.64 -5.98 11.72
CA TRP A 47 3.36 -5.59 13.09
C TRP A 47 2.76 -6.75 13.87
N GLU A 48 2.82 -6.64 15.19
CA GLU A 48 2.25 -7.63 16.09
C GLU A 48 1.40 -6.93 17.14
N ASN A 49 0.36 -7.62 17.60
CA ASN A 49 -0.42 -7.17 18.74
C ASN A 49 0.34 -7.42 20.05
N GLN A 50 -0.10 -6.72 21.09
CA GLN A 50 0.39 -6.89 22.45
C GLN A 50 -0.80 -7.21 23.36
N LEU A 51 -0.60 -8.10 24.33
CA LEU A 51 -1.62 -8.39 25.35
C LEU A 51 -1.51 -7.34 26.46
N VAL A 52 -2.38 -6.33 26.41
CA VAL A 52 -2.44 -5.23 27.39
C VAL A 52 -3.69 -5.43 28.24
N GLU A 53 -3.52 -5.62 29.55
CA GLU A 53 -4.65 -5.79 30.48
C GLU A 53 -5.63 -6.91 30.07
N GLY A 54 -5.12 -7.97 29.43
CA GLY A 54 -5.93 -9.10 28.96
C GLY A 54 -6.60 -8.89 27.60
N ILE A 55 -6.31 -7.78 26.91
CA ILE A 55 -6.87 -7.45 25.59
C ILE A 55 -5.74 -7.41 24.56
N TRP A 56 -5.94 -8.04 23.40
CA TRP A 56 -5.02 -7.91 22.27
C TRP A 56 -5.16 -6.52 21.65
N THR A 57 -4.10 -5.73 21.75
CA THR A 57 -4.09 -4.31 21.41
C THR A 57 -2.97 -4.01 20.41
N TYR A 58 -3.29 -3.17 19.42
CA TYR A 58 -2.30 -2.50 18.58
C TYR A 58 -2.18 -1.06 19.04
N SER A 59 -0.96 -0.55 19.19
CA SER A 59 -0.77 0.84 19.60
C SER A 59 -1.07 1.81 18.45
N LEU A 60 -1.60 2.98 18.80
CA LEU A 60 -1.86 4.06 17.82
C LEU A 60 -0.58 4.50 17.10
N ASP A 61 0.56 4.51 17.79
CA ASP A 61 1.85 4.84 17.17
C ASP A 61 2.25 3.83 16.10
N GLN A 62 2.00 2.52 16.33
CA GLN A 62 2.26 1.49 15.33
C GLN A 62 1.28 1.57 14.15
N ILE A 63 0.02 1.96 14.39
CA ILE A 63 -0.97 2.24 13.32
C ILE A 63 -0.43 3.34 12.40
N TRP A 64 -0.01 4.48 12.97
CA TRP A 64 0.50 5.60 12.17
C TRP A 64 1.80 5.27 11.45
N LYS A 65 2.76 4.65 12.16
CA LYS A 65 4.03 4.23 11.58
C LYS A 65 3.82 3.24 10.43
N GLY A 66 2.94 2.26 10.61
CA GLY A 66 2.69 1.25 9.59
C GLY A 66 1.94 1.77 8.38
N LEU A 67 0.98 2.68 8.57
CA LEU A 67 0.31 3.39 7.48
C LEU A 67 1.30 4.19 6.64
N GLN A 68 2.10 5.03 7.28
CA GLN A 68 3.09 5.88 6.61
C GLN A 68 4.15 5.05 5.89
N THR A 69 4.65 3.98 6.54
CA THR A 69 5.65 3.10 5.94
C THR A 69 5.08 2.38 4.71
N SER A 70 3.89 1.78 4.83
CA SER A 70 3.26 1.06 3.72
C SER A 70 2.99 1.98 2.53
N TYR A 71 2.54 3.21 2.77
CA TYR A 71 2.33 4.19 1.71
C TYR A 71 3.67 4.64 1.07
N ALA A 72 4.69 4.92 1.89
CA ALA A 72 6.00 5.31 1.38
C ALA A 72 6.62 4.23 0.49
N GLU A 73 6.53 2.95 0.89
CA GLU A 73 7.00 1.84 0.07
C GLU A 73 6.24 1.71 -1.26
N LEU A 74 4.90 1.85 -1.24
CA LEU A 74 4.07 1.86 -2.45
C LEU A 74 4.49 2.98 -3.39
N THR A 75 4.68 4.21 -2.88
CA THR A 75 5.07 5.35 -3.73
C THR A 75 6.49 5.18 -4.30
N ARG A 76 7.41 4.61 -3.53
CA ARG A 76 8.76 4.25 -4.00
C ARG A 76 8.68 3.26 -5.15
N GLU A 77 7.90 2.19 -4.99
CA GLU A 77 7.73 1.17 -6.05
C GLU A 77 7.10 1.76 -7.32
N VAL A 78 6.11 2.66 -7.18
CA VAL A 78 5.55 3.39 -8.32
C VAL A 78 6.62 4.19 -9.05
N LYS A 79 7.46 4.94 -8.32
CA LYS A 79 8.53 5.76 -8.89
C LYS A 79 9.58 4.89 -9.58
N GLU A 80 9.96 3.76 -8.99
CA GLU A 80 10.94 2.83 -9.56
C GLU A 80 10.44 2.14 -10.84
N LYS A 81 9.14 1.82 -10.91
CA LYS A 81 8.56 1.11 -12.07
C LYS A 81 8.07 2.01 -13.20
N TYR A 82 7.58 3.21 -12.88
CA TYR A 82 6.77 4.00 -13.81
C TYR A 82 7.18 5.48 -13.92
N GLY A 83 8.12 5.96 -13.09
CA GLY A 83 8.53 7.36 -13.06
C GLY A 83 9.97 7.63 -13.44
#